data_AF-A0A226MBM7-F1
#
_entry.id   AF-A0A226MBM7-F1
#
_cell.length_a   1.000
_cell.length_b   1.000
_cell.length_c   1.000
_cell.angle_alpha   90.00
_cell.angle_beta   90.00
_cell.angle_gamma   90.00
#
_symmetry.space_group_name_H-M   'P 1'
#
loop_
_entity.id
_entity.type
_entity.pdbx_description
1 polymer ?
#
loop_
_entity_poly.entity_id
_entity_poly.type
_entity_poly.pdbx_seq_one_letter_code
_entity_poly.pdbx_strand_id
1 'polypeptide(L)'
;MSQRKRSRGSGFTQGDDDDFSVVPTQTPSQVQRNLESRSQEEINRKVTELVQFLLVKDQKKIPIKRVDILKKVIREYKDVYSEIVNRAGRTLQQVFGLQMVEVDTKHHIYILTSSLPRVEGENLKQDIQTAKLGLLIIILSFIFMKGNSAKDSAVWEFLRRLRVQPGEKHEVFGDVKKLVTEEFVRQKYLEITPIPLTDPPEFNYQWGLRAAKETSKKDVLSFVAKMQNKEPSFWISQYNEAKANT
;
A
#
# COMPACT_ATOMS: atom_id res chain seq x y z
N MET A 1 -23.57 -30.75 56.49
CA MET A 1 -22.55 -29.83 57.04
C MET A 1 -21.87 -29.16 55.85
N SER A 2 -22.25 -27.93 55.50
CA SER A 2 -21.85 -26.64 56.08
C SER A 2 -20.64 -26.03 55.36
N GLN A 3 -20.96 -24.99 54.57
CA GLN A 3 -20.23 -23.72 54.36
C GLN A 3 -18.81 -23.76 53.74
N ARG A 4 -18.61 -23.11 52.56
CA ARG A 4 -18.23 -21.68 52.35
C ARG A 4 -16.89 -21.35 53.05
N LYS A 5 -15.89 -20.68 52.47
CA LYS A 5 -15.89 -19.57 51.50
C LYS A 5 -14.41 -19.20 51.20
N ARG A 6 -14.13 -18.76 49.96
CA ARG A 6 -13.38 -17.53 49.51
C ARG A 6 -12.03 -17.21 50.19
N SER A 7 -10.97 -16.75 49.53
CA SER A 7 -10.78 -15.64 48.56
C SER A 7 -9.24 -15.48 48.40
N ARG A 8 -8.58 -14.77 47.49
CA ARG A 8 -8.86 -13.79 46.42
C ARG A 8 -7.50 -13.66 45.70
N GLY A 9 -7.45 -13.63 44.38
CA GLY A 9 -7.44 -12.39 43.60
C GLY A 9 -6.35 -12.53 42.53
N SER A 10 -6.32 -11.79 41.42
CA SER A 10 -7.22 -10.84 40.79
C SER A 10 -6.41 -10.33 39.59
N GLY A 11 -6.98 -10.33 38.39
CA GLY A 11 -6.29 -9.83 37.19
C GLY A 11 -7.13 -10.00 35.93
N PHE A 12 -7.98 -9.02 35.69
CA PHE A 12 -8.76 -8.81 34.47
C PHE A 12 -7.84 -8.57 33.26
N THR A 13 -8.26 -9.01 32.07
CA THR A 13 -8.62 -8.14 30.92
C THR A 13 -9.21 -8.99 29.79
N GLN A 14 -10.54 -9.00 29.76
CA GLN A 14 -11.45 -8.88 28.62
C GLN A 14 -10.80 -9.01 27.21
N GLY A 15 -11.11 -10.11 26.53
CA GLY A 15 -11.00 -10.21 25.08
C GLY A 15 -12.18 -9.49 24.45
N ASP A 16 -11.90 -8.42 23.72
CA ASP A 16 -12.84 -7.77 22.81
C ASP A 16 -12.85 -8.55 21.49
N ASP A 17 -13.56 -9.67 21.47
CA ASP A 17 -14.03 -10.30 20.23
C ASP A 17 -15.26 -9.51 19.75
N ASP A 18 -15.04 -8.36 19.14
CA ASP A 18 -16.10 -7.61 18.46
C ASP A 18 -16.50 -8.36 17.18
N ASP A 19 -17.65 -9.01 17.29
CA ASP A 19 -18.51 -9.54 16.24
C ASP A 19 -18.70 -8.53 15.09
N PHE A 20 -17.89 -8.65 14.04
CA PHE A 20 -18.12 -7.94 12.78
C PHE A 20 -19.20 -8.67 12.00
N SER A 21 -20.45 -8.43 12.39
CA SER A 21 -21.60 -8.75 11.58
C SER A 21 -21.42 -8.22 10.15
N VAL A 22 -21.59 -9.13 9.20
CA VAL A 22 -21.70 -8.87 7.76
C VAL A 22 -22.68 -7.71 7.57
N VAL A 23 -22.22 -6.60 6.99
CA VAL A 23 -23.14 -5.53 6.58
C VAL A 23 -24.12 -6.17 5.60
N PRO A 24 -25.43 -6.24 5.93
CA PRO A 24 -26.39 -6.87 5.02
C PRO A 24 -26.36 -6.10 3.70
N THR A 25 -26.38 -6.82 2.59
CA THR A 25 -26.58 -6.25 1.26
C THR A 25 -27.95 -5.58 1.27
N GLN A 26 -27.99 -4.26 1.52
CA GLN A 26 -29.24 -3.51 1.59
C GLN A 26 -29.91 -3.53 0.21
N THR A 27 -31.22 -3.72 0.21
CA THR A 27 -32.01 -3.65 -1.02
C THR A 27 -32.02 -2.20 -1.55
N PRO A 28 -32.12 -1.99 -2.88
CA PRO A 28 -32.18 -0.65 -3.47
C PRO A 28 -33.23 0.26 -2.80
N SER A 29 -34.36 -0.33 -2.37
CA SER A 29 -35.49 0.32 -1.70
C SER A 29 -35.21 0.80 -0.27
N GLN A 30 -34.20 0.24 0.41
CA GLN A 30 -33.76 0.70 1.74
C GLN A 30 -32.74 1.83 1.62
N VAL A 31 -31.87 1.76 0.61
CA VAL A 31 -30.94 2.85 0.28
C VAL A 31 -31.71 4.10 -0.15
N GLN A 32 -32.77 3.95 -0.95
CA GLN A 32 -33.61 5.06 -1.41
C GLN A 32 -34.28 5.79 -0.23
N ARG A 33 -34.87 5.07 0.73
CA ARG A 33 -35.52 5.67 1.91
C ARG A 33 -34.54 6.34 2.87
N ASN A 34 -33.32 5.84 2.98
CA ASN A 34 -32.27 6.49 3.78
C ASN A 34 -31.64 7.69 3.05
N LEU A 35 -31.64 7.70 1.72
CA LEU A 35 -31.34 8.91 0.93
C LEU A 35 -32.42 9.99 1.13
N GLU A 36 -33.68 9.59 1.27
CA GLU A 36 -34.81 10.50 1.50
C GLU A 36 -34.82 11.11 2.92
N SER A 37 -34.19 10.46 3.90
CA SER A 37 -34.10 10.98 5.27
C SER A 37 -32.92 11.93 5.51
N ARG A 38 -31.99 12.06 4.55
CA ARG A 38 -30.76 12.85 4.68
C ARG A 38 -30.63 13.87 3.57
N SER A 39 -30.13 15.06 3.88
CA SER A 39 -29.96 16.07 2.84
C SER A 39 -28.82 15.66 1.90
N GLN A 40 -29.03 15.88 0.61
CA GLN A 40 -28.02 15.69 -0.43
C GLN A 40 -26.73 16.50 -0.12
N GLU A 41 -26.85 17.63 0.57
CA GLU A 41 -25.71 18.45 1.02
C GLU A 41 -24.85 17.72 2.06
N GLU A 42 -25.45 16.94 2.96
CA GLU A 42 -24.71 16.18 3.97
C GLU A 42 -23.90 15.05 3.33
N ILE A 43 -24.50 14.38 2.34
CA ILE A 43 -23.83 13.35 1.54
C ILE A 43 -22.66 13.99 0.78
N ASN A 44 -22.86 15.14 0.13
CA ASN A 44 -21.81 15.84 -0.61
C ASN A 44 -20.66 16.31 0.31
N ARG A 45 -20.98 16.75 1.54
CA ARG A 45 -19.96 17.06 2.56
C ARG A 45 -19.13 15.83 2.90
N LYS A 46 -19.76 14.66 3.08
CA LYS A 46 -19.06 13.40 3.36
C LYS A 46 -18.23 12.90 2.18
N VAL A 47 -18.70 13.08 0.95
CA VAL A 47 -17.91 12.81 -0.26
C VAL A 47 -16.65 13.67 -0.28
N THR A 48 -16.76 14.96 0.01
CA THR A 48 -15.63 15.89 0.05
C THR A 48 -14.63 15.50 1.15
N GLU A 49 -15.12 15.18 2.35
CA GLU A 49 -14.30 14.70 3.47
C GLU A 49 -13.55 13.41 3.10
N LEU A 50 -14.22 12.48 2.41
CA LEU A 50 -13.60 11.24 1.93
C LEU A 50 -12.50 11.51 0.90
N VAL A 51 -12.76 12.36 -0.10
CA VAL A 51 -11.76 12.73 -1.11
C VAL A 51 -10.52 13.34 -0.46
N GLN A 52 -10.70 14.31 0.45
CA GLN A 52 -9.58 14.91 1.17
C GLN A 52 -8.79 13.89 1.99
N PHE A 53 -9.49 13.00 2.71
CA PHE A 53 -8.86 11.93 3.46
C PHE A 53 -8.00 11.02 2.56
N LEU A 54 -8.52 10.62 1.40
CA LEU A 54 -7.83 9.75 0.45
C LEU A 54 -6.59 10.43 -0.13
N LEU A 55 -6.68 11.72 -0.50
CA LEU A 55 -5.55 12.49 -1.02
C LEU A 55 -4.41 12.63 0.00
N VAL A 56 -4.74 12.93 1.27
CA VAL A 56 -3.74 13.03 2.35
C VAL A 56 -3.04 11.69 2.58
N LYS A 57 -3.78 10.57 2.48
CA LYS A 57 -3.19 9.23 2.58
C LYS A 57 -2.25 8.93 1.43
N ASP A 58 -2.61 9.30 0.21
CA ASP A 58 -1.76 9.06 -0.96
C ASP A 58 -0.50 9.92 -0.98
N GLN A 59 -0.53 11.17 -0.48
CA GLN A 59 0.68 11.99 -0.34
C GLN A 59 1.79 11.30 0.46
N LYS A 60 1.42 10.51 1.48
CA LYS A 60 2.36 9.72 2.29
C LYS A 60 2.52 8.28 1.80
N LYS A 61 1.86 7.94 0.69
CA LYS A 61 1.74 6.60 0.11
C LYS A 61 1.27 5.55 1.12
N ILE A 62 0.44 5.94 2.08
CA ILE A 62 -0.09 5.04 3.12
C ILE A 62 -1.29 4.26 2.53
N PRO A 63 -1.30 2.92 2.60
CA PRO A 63 -2.46 2.12 2.19
C PRO A 63 -3.70 2.49 3.01
N ILE A 64 -4.84 2.53 2.35
CA ILE A 64 -6.12 2.95 2.92
C ILE A 64 -6.91 1.69 3.29
N LYS A 65 -7.21 1.50 4.57
CA LYS A 65 -8.05 0.38 5.02
C LYS A 65 -9.53 0.76 5.01
N ARG A 66 -10.41 -0.16 4.62
CA ARG A 66 -11.87 0.05 4.70
C ARG A 66 -12.31 0.48 6.11
N VAL A 67 -11.75 -0.16 7.13
CA VAL A 67 -12.04 0.13 8.54
C VAL A 67 -11.69 1.58 8.90
N ASP A 68 -10.60 2.13 8.35
CA ASP A 68 -10.24 3.53 8.57
C ASP A 68 -11.23 4.49 7.91
N ILE A 69 -11.68 4.20 6.68
CA ILE A 69 -12.70 5.00 5.99
C ILE A 69 -13.99 5.02 6.82
N LEU A 70 -14.42 3.83 7.26
CA LEU A 70 -15.64 3.67 8.04
C LEU A 70 -15.58 4.41 9.38
N LYS A 71 -14.47 4.30 10.12
CA LYS A 71 -14.34 4.90 11.45
C LYS A 71 -14.07 6.41 11.40
N LYS A 72 -13.29 6.89 10.44
CA LYS A 72 -12.81 8.30 10.45
C LYS A 72 -13.73 9.24 9.69
N VAL A 73 -14.25 8.79 8.55
CA VAL A 73 -15.04 9.63 7.63
C VAL A 73 -16.53 9.30 7.73
N ILE A 74 -16.89 8.03 7.55
CA ILE A 74 -18.30 7.62 7.37
C ILE A 74 -19.07 7.65 8.68
N ARG A 75 -18.53 7.08 9.76
CA ARG A 75 -19.10 7.08 11.12
C ARG A 75 -20.55 6.58 11.15
N GLU A 76 -21.52 7.48 11.33
CA GLU A 76 -22.97 7.20 11.33
C GLU A 76 -23.60 7.02 9.94
N TYR A 77 -22.87 7.33 8.84
CA TYR A 77 -23.39 7.29 7.47
C TYR A 77 -23.20 5.92 6.77
N LYS A 78 -23.24 4.81 7.51
CA LYS A 78 -22.92 3.46 6.99
C LYS A 78 -23.92 2.95 5.95
N ASP A 79 -25.18 3.34 6.08
CA ASP A 79 -26.30 3.04 5.20
C ASP A 79 -26.15 3.63 3.78
N VAL A 80 -25.44 4.76 3.65
CA VAL A 80 -25.14 5.41 2.35
C VAL A 80 -23.67 5.29 1.96
N TYR A 81 -22.92 4.40 2.61
CA TYR A 81 -21.49 4.19 2.38
C TYR A 81 -21.16 4.02 0.89
N SER A 82 -21.89 3.14 0.21
CA SER A 82 -21.65 2.82 -1.20
C SER A 82 -21.80 4.04 -2.10
N GLU A 83 -22.79 4.89 -1.83
CA GLU A 83 -23.01 6.11 -2.62
C GLU A 83 -21.90 7.14 -2.39
N ILE A 84 -21.47 7.33 -1.14
CA ILE A 84 -20.36 8.23 -0.79
C ILE A 84 -19.08 7.78 -1.49
N VAL A 85 -18.74 6.49 -1.41
CA VAL A 85 -17.52 5.94 -2.02
C VAL A 85 -17.57 6.04 -3.54
N ASN A 86 -18.71 5.74 -4.17
CA ASN A 86 -18.87 5.83 -5.62
C ASN A 86 -18.73 7.28 -6.12
N ARG A 87 -19.33 8.25 -5.43
CA ARG A 87 -19.17 9.68 -5.75
C ARG A 87 -17.74 10.18 -5.53
N ALA A 88 -17.10 9.78 -4.44
CA ALA A 88 -15.72 10.11 -4.17
C ALA A 88 -14.77 9.52 -5.22
N GLY A 89 -14.99 8.26 -5.63
CA GLY A 89 -14.24 7.60 -6.70
C GLY A 89 -14.37 8.33 -8.04
N ARG A 90 -15.60 8.71 -8.43
CA ARG A 90 -15.83 9.55 -9.64
C ARG A 90 -15.12 10.89 -9.54
N THR A 91 -15.19 11.55 -8.38
CA THR A 91 -14.52 12.84 -8.17
C THR A 91 -13.00 12.72 -8.28
N LEU A 92 -12.41 11.68 -7.67
CA LEU A 92 -10.97 11.39 -7.79
C LEU A 92 -10.56 11.19 -9.25
N GLN A 93 -11.34 10.45 -10.01
CA GLN A 93 -11.02 10.17 -11.41
C GLN A 93 -11.17 11.42 -12.29
N GLN A 94 -12.29 12.15 -12.15
CA GLN A 94 -12.63 13.28 -13.04
C GLN A 94 -11.85 14.56 -12.72
N VAL A 95 -11.58 14.84 -11.44
CA VAL A 95 -10.95 16.09 -11.01
C VAL A 95 -9.45 15.93 -10.81
N PHE A 96 -9.01 14.78 -10.28
CA PHE A 96 -7.61 14.56 -9.90
C PHE A 96 -6.87 13.57 -10.81
N GLY A 97 -7.57 12.88 -11.73
CA GLY A 97 -6.98 11.82 -12.55
C GLY A 97 -6.50 10.62 -11.73
N LEU A 98 -7.05 10.40 -10.53
CA LEU A 98 -6.69 9.31 -9.63
C LEU A 98 -7.79 8.26 -9.56
N GLN A 99 -7.39 6.99 -9.45
CA GLN A 99 -8.31 5.88 -9.24
C GLN A 99 -8.04 5.20 -7.90
N MET A 100 -9.09 4.90 -7.15
CA MET A 100 -8.98 4.08 -5.96
C MET A 100 -9.05 2.60 -6.36
N VAL A 101 -8.00 1.85 -6.07
CA VAL A 101 -7.84 0.43 -6.45
C VAL A 101 -7.67 -0.43 -5.21
N GLU A 102 -8.43 -1.52 -5.12
CA GLU A 102 -8.26 -2.53 -4.08
C GLU A 102 -7.07 -3.44 -4.40
N VAL A 103 -6.10 -3.51 -3.49
CA VAL A 103 -4.88 -4.31 -3.62
C VAL A 103 -4.92 -5.59 -2.81
N ASP A 104 -5.75 -5.62 -1.77
CA ASP A 104 -5.94 -6.77 -0.90
C ASP A 104 -7.43 -6.89 -0.58
N THR A 105 -8.10 -7.87 -1.19
CA THR A 105 -9.52 -8.14 -1.00
C THR A 105 -9.83 -8.79 0.35
N LYS A 106 -8.86 -9.49 0.95
CA LYS A 106 -9.04 -10.17 2.23
C LYS A 106 -9.08 -9.16 3.38
N HIS A 107 -8.22 -8.15 3.33
CA HIS A 107 -8.12 -7.12 4.37
C HIS A 107 -8.76 -5.78 3.96
N HIS A 108 -9.37 -5.71 2.78
CA HIS A 108 -9.95 -4.51 2.18
C HIS A 108 -9.01 -3.30 2.23
N ILE A 109 -7.85 -3.46 1.60
CA ILE A 109 -6.82 -2.43 1.50
C ILE A 109 -6.87 -1.82 0.10
N TYR A 110 -6.91 -0.49 0.06
CA TYR A 110 -6.96 0.31 -1.15
C TYR A 110 -5.71 1.19 -1.27
N ILE A 111 -5.36 1.54 -2.50
CA ILE A 111 -4.37 2.57 -2.83
C ILE A 111 -4.98 3.54 -3.86
N LEU A 112 -4.39 4.72 -4.02
CA LEU A 112 -4.66 5.56 -5.17
C LEU A 112 -3.58 5.33 -6.23
N THR A 113 -4.00 5.08 -7.46
CA THR A 113 -3.13 5.01 -8.63
C THR A 113 -3.45 6.17 -9.57
N SER A 114 -2.42 6.65 -10.29
CA SER A 114 -2.67 7.64 -11.34
C SER A 114 -3.22 6.94 -12.58
N SER A 115 -4.29 7.51 -13.14
CA SER A 115 -4.83 7.11 -14.43
C SER A 115 -4.23 7.91 -15.59
N LEU A 116 -3.41 8.92 -15.29
CA LEU A 116 -2.77 9.76 -16.29
C LEU A 116 -1.51 9.06 -16.83
N PRO A 117 -1.28 9.08 -18.15
CA PRO A 117 -0.05 8.57 -18.72
C PRO A 117 1.14 9.34 -18.13
N ARG A 118 2.19 8.61 -17.74
CA ARG A 118 3.41 9.21 -17.23
C ARG A 118 4.08 9.95 -18.38
N VAL A 119 4.07 11.29 -18.33
CA VAL A 119 4.78 12.11 -19.33
C VAL A 119 6.28 11.89 -19.13
N GLU A 120 6.92 11.27 -20.12
CA GLU A 120 8.38 11.15 -20.15
C GLU A 120 8.97 12.55 -20.41
N GLY A 121 9.83 13.04 -19.51
CA GLY A 121 10.65 14.23 -19.78
C GLY A 121 10.17 15.55 -19.19
N GLU A 122 9.10 15.59 -18.39
CA GLU A 122 8.93 16.75 -17.52
C GLU A 122 10.01 16.72 -16.44
N ASN A 123 10.70 17.85 -16.27
CA ASN A 123 11.59 18.12 -15.15
C ASN A 123 10.78 18.00 -13.86
N LEU A 124 10.57 16.77 -13.39
CA LEU A 124 10.10 16.47 -12.05
C LEU A 124 11.05 17.25 -11.15
N LYS A 125 10.52 18.23 -10.43
CA LYS A 125 11.28 18.91 -9.38
C LYS A 125 12.01 17.80 -8.63
N GLN A 126 13.32 17.94 -8.47
CA GLN A 126 14.13 17.06 -7.65
C GLN A 126 13.70 17.23 -6.19
N ASP A 127 12.52 16.73 -5.87
CA ASP A 127 12.03 16.64 -4.53
C ASP A 127 12.49 15.30 -3.95
N ILE A 128 12.60 15.29 -2.62
CA ILE A 128 13.10 14.13 -1.87
C ILE A 128 12.22 12.89 -2.14
N GLN A 129 10.93 13.08 -2.41
CA GLN A 129 10.01 11.98 -2.72
C GLN A 129 10.34 11.31 -4.05
N THR A 130 10.64 12.09 -5.08
CA THR A 130 11.08 11.57 -6.39
C THR A 130 12.38 10.80 -6.26
N ALA A 131 13.34 11.30 -5.47
CA ALA A 131 14.59 10.59 -5.21
C ALA A 131 14.34 9.25 -4.48
N LYS A 132 13.51 9.23 -3.43
CA LYS A 132 13.12 8.01 -2.71
C LYS A 132 12.46 6.99 -3.64
N LEU A 133 11.57 7.43 -4.52
CA LEU A 133 10.95 6.57 -5.53
C LEU A 133 11.98 6.02 -6.52
N GLY A 134 12.98 6.82 -6.90
CA GLY A 134 14.11 6.34 -7.71
C GLY A 134 14.88 5.21 -7.04
N LEU A 135 15.23 5.39 -5.76
CA LEU A 135 15.88 4.34 -4.96
C LEU A 135 15.00 3.08 -4.85
N LEU A 136 13.69 3.25 -4.64
CA LEU A 136 12.75 2.15 -4.61
C LEU A 136 12.75 1.36 -5.92
N ILE A 137 12.69 2.04 -7.08
CA ILE A 137 12.73 1.37 -8.39
C ILE A 137 14.02 0.57 -8.56
N ILE A 138 15.16 1.10 -8.10
CA ILE A 138 16.45 0.40 -8.13
C ILE A 138 16.41 -0.88 -7.26
N ILE A 139 15.82 -0.83 -6.07
CA ILE A 139 15.66 -2.00 -5.19
C ILE A 139 14.72 -3.03 -5.82
N LEU A 140 13.55 -2.61 -6.32
CA LEU A 140 12.59 -3.48 -7.00
C LEU A 140 13.21 -4.15 -8.23
N SER A 141 14.03 -3.42 -8.97
CA SER A 141 14.82 -3.93 -10.09
C SER A 141 15.75 -5.03 -9.64
N PHE A 142 16.55 -4.79 -8.60
CA PHE A 142 17.48 -5.81 -8.08
C PHE A 142 16.77 -7.08 -7.64
N ILE A 143 15.65 -6.96 -6.92
CA ILE A 143 14.83 -8.11 -6.47
C ILE A 143 14.30 -8.89 -7.68
N PHE A 144 13.78 -8.20 -8.70
CA PHE A 144 13.30 -8.85 -9.92
C PHE A 144 14.43 -9.59 -10.65
N MET A 145 15.60 -8.95 -10.78
CA MET A 145 16.79 -9.56 -11.39
C MET A 145 17.32 -10.77 -10.62
N LYS A 146 17.00 -10.90 -9.32
CA LYS A 146 17.32 -12.07 -8.49
C LYS A 146 16.27 -13.18 -8.51
N GLY A 147 15.20 -13.04 -9.30
CA GLY A 147 14.13 -14.04 -9.41
C GLY A 147 12.97 -13.76 -8.45
N ASN A 148 12.56 -12.50 -8.31
CA ASN A 148 11.44 -12.01 -7.49
C ASN A 148 11.60 -12.10 -5.96
N SER A 149 12.73 -12.61 -5.48
CA SER A 149 13.06 -12.67 -4.07
C SER A 149 14.57 -12.49 -3.88
N ALA A 150 14.96 -11.72 -2.87
CA ALA A 150 16.37 -11.51 -2.53
C ALA A 150 16.57 -11.52 -1.02
N LYS A 151 17.62 -12.22 -0.56
CA LYS A 151 18.03 -12.19 0.85
C LYS A 151 18.38 -10.77 1.29
N ASP A 152 18.09 -10.44 2.56
CA ASP A 152 18.43 -9.16 3.18
C ASP A 152 19.90 -8.78 2.98
N SER A 153 20.81 -9.73 3.22
CA SER A 153 22.25 -9.54 3.00
C SER A 153 22.61 -9.10 1.58
N ALA A 154 21.96 -9.69 0.57
CA ALA A 154 22.20 -9.36 -0.83
C ALA A 154 21.67 -7.97 -1.20
N VAL A 155 20.51 -7.57 -0.67
CA VAL A 155 19.95 -6.22 -0.86
C VAL A 155 20.87 -5.17 -0.26
N TRP A 156 21.34 -5.37 0.98
CA TRP A 156 22.25 -4.41 1.62
C TRP A 156 23.64 -4.38 0.98
N GLU A 157 24.17 -5.51 0.52
CA GLU A 157 25.42 -5.51 -0.25
C GLU A 157 25.29 -4.72 -1.54
N PHE A 158 24.17 -4.87 -2.26
CA PHE A 158 23.88 -4.08 -3.45
C PHE A 158 23.77 -2.58 -3.15
N LEU A 159 23.04 -2.18 -2.10
CA LEU A 159 22.93 -0.78 -1.69
C LEU A 159 24.29 -0.17 -1.30
N ARG A 160 25.15 -0.93 -0.60
CA ARG A 160 26.53 -0.49 -0.30
C ARG A 160 27.35 -0.23 -1.56
N ARG A 161 27.21 -1.05 -2.60
CA ARG A 161 27.88 -0.82 -3.91
C ARG A 161 27.41 0.46 -4.58
N LEU A 162 26.17 0.89 -4.32
CA LEU A 162 25.62 2.17 -4.76
C LEU A 162 25.97 3.34 -3.84
N ARG A 163 26.88 3.15 -2.87
CA ARG A 163 27.26 4.15 -1.84
C ARG A 163 26.11 4.56 -0.91
N VAL A 164 25.07 3.72 -0.81
CA VAL A 164 23.95 3.90 0.11
C VAL A 164 24.14 2.94 1.30
N GLN A 165 24.67 3.44 2.41
CA GLN A 165 25.02 2.59 3.55
C GLN A 165 23.88 2.49 4.60
N PRO A 166 23.65 1.29 5.17
CA PRO A 166 22.76 1.16 6.32
C PRO A 166 23.39 1.77 7.58
N GLY A 167 22.61 2.52 8.36
CA GLY A 167 23.03 3.05 9.67
C GLY A 167 23.62 4.46 9.65
N GLU A 168 23.97 4.99 8.48
CA GLU A 168 24.36 6.39 8.31
C GLU A 168 23.19 7.20 7.73
N LYS A 169 23.05 8.45 8.16
CA LYS A 169 22.07 9.36 7.56
C LYS A 169 22.60 9.84 6.21
N HIS A 170 22.00 9.36 5.14
CA HIS A 170 22.27 9.83 3.79
C HIS A 170 21.67 11.24 3.59
N GLU A 171 22.38 12.13 2.91
CA GLU A 171 21.96 13.54 2.70
C GLU A 171 20.56 13.64 2.06
N VAL A 172 20.30 12.78 1.07
CA VAL A 172 19.02 12.75 0.33
C VAL A 172 17.97 11.83 0.98
N PHE A 173 18.37 10.69 1.54
CA PHE A 173 17.43 9.63 1.93
C PHE A 173 17.20 9.55 3.45
N GLY A 174 18.00 10.26 4.25
CA GLY A 174 18.01 10.15 5.69
C GLY A 174 18.46 8.76 6.15
N ASP A 175 17.74 8.18 7.10
CA ASP A 175 17.99 6.80 7.55
C ASP A 175 17.49 5.80 6.51
N VAL A 176 18.42 5.27 5.71
CA VAL A 176 18.10 4.32 4.63
C VAL A 176 17.57 3.00 5.20
N LYS A 177 18.07 2.57 6.37
CA LYS A 177 17.60 1.33 6.99
C LYS A 177 16.11 1.46 7.28
N LYS A 178 15.73 2.53 7.97
CA LYS A 178 14.32 2.85 8.26
C LYS A 178 13.49 3.03 6.99
N LEU A 179 14.02 3.71 5.97
CA LEU A 179 13.34 3.91 4.70
C LEU A 179 12.97 2.57 4.04
N VAL A 180 13.91 1.64 3.95
CA VAL A 180 13.72 0.35 3.27
C VAL A 180 12.88 -0.62 4.12
N THR A 181 13.19 -0.76 5.42
CA THR A 181 12.55 -1.78 6.28
C THR A 181 11.21 -1.34 6.86
N GLU A 182 10.97 -0.04 7.01
CA GLU A 182 9.74 0.48 7.60
C GLU A 182 8.90 1.25 6.58
N GLU A 183 9.47 2.28 5.93
CA GLU A 183 8.68 3.18 5.10
C GLU A 183 8.16 2.47 3.83
N PHE A 184 9.02 1.83 3.05
CA PHE A 184 8.61 1.10 1.84
C PHE A 184 7.74 -0.13 2.15
N VAL A 185 7.95 -0.78 3.29
CA VAL A 185 7.10 -1.89 3.74
C VAL A 185 5.72 -1.40 4.17
N ARG A 186 5.66 -0.30 4.93
CA ARG A 186 4.40 0.33 5.34
C ARG A 186 3.61 0.85 4.13
N GLN A 187 4.32 1.35 3.11
CA GLN A 187 3.73 1.77 1.83
C GLN A 187 3.33 0.59 0.93
N LYS A 188 3.65 -0.66 1.33
CA LYS A 188 3.37 -1.90 0.59
C LYS A 188 4.10 -2.01 -0.75
N TYR A 189 5.21 -1.31 -0.91
CA TYR A 189 6.11 -1.50 -2.05
C TYR A 189 7.04 -2.71 -1.86
N LEU A 190 7.47 -2.96 -0.62
CA LEU A 190 8.28 -4.11 -0.26
C LEU A 190 7.53 -4.99 0.73
N GLU A 191 7.79 -6.28 0.63
CA GLU A 191 7.38 -7.27 1.62
C GLU A 191 8.63 -7.97 2.15
N ILE A 192 8.69 -8.12 3.47
CA ILE A 192 9.79 -8.78 4.17
C ILE A 192 9.23 -10.04 4.81
N THR A 193 9.73 -11.20 4.37
CA THR A 193 9.31 -12.51 4.88
C THR A 193 10.47 -13.18 5.59
N PRO A 194 10.29 -13.73 6.81
CA PRO A 194 11.34 -14.51 7.46
C PRO A 194 11.63 -15.79 6.68
N ILE A 195 12.89 -16.19 6.64
CA ILE A 195 13.30 -17.47 6.09
C ILE A 195 13.08 -18.54 7.17
N PRO A 196 12.31 -19.60 6.91
CA PRO A 196 12.12 -20.66 7.89
C PRO A 196 13.45 -21.32 8.27
N LEU A 197 13.57 -21.71 9.54
CA LEU A 197 14.65 -22.58 10.02
C LEU A 197 16.08 -22.01 9.90
N THR A 198 16.24 -20.68 9.98
CA THR A 198 17.56 -20.01 10.04
C THR A 198 17.87 -19.54 11.47
N ASP A 199 19.07 -19.83 11.96
CA ASP A 199 19.63 -19.26 13.20
C ASP A 199 21.01 -18.64 12.90
N PRO A 200 21.15 -17.30 12.97
CA PRO A 200 20.15 -16.31 13.37
C PRO A 200 19.01 -16.11 12.34
N PRO A 201 17.89 -15.45 12.71
CA PRO A 201 16.79 -15.19 11.78
C PRO A 201 17.22 -14.42 10.53
N GLU A 202 17.01 -15.00 9.35
CA GLU A 202 17.22 -14.35 8.06
C GLU A 202 15.89 -13.91 7.43
N PHE A 203 15.95 -12.94 6.51
CA PHE A 203 14.78 -12.39 5.84
C PHE A 203 15.00 -12.30 4.33
N ASN A 204 13.91 -12.41 3.58
CA ASN A 204 13.84 -12.16 2.15
C ASN A 204 12.98 -10.92 1.85
N TYR A 205 13.41 -10.15 0.85
CA TYR A 205 12.65 -9.05 0.26
C TYR A 205 11.97 -9.49 -1.02
N GLN A 206 10.71 -9.09 -1.14
CA GLN A 206 9.88 -9.31 -2.31
C GLN A 206 9.13 -8.03 -2.69
N TRP A 207 8.56 -8.01 -3.89
CA TRP A 207 7.66 -6.93 -4.30
C TRP A 207 6.38 -7.00 -3.49
N GLY A 208 6.00 -5.89 -2.87
CA GLY A 208 4.72 -5.76 -2.19
C GLY A 208 3.57 -5.46 -3.17
N LEU A 209 2.35 -5.58 -2.66
CA LEU A 209 1.12 -5.43 -3.44
C LEU A 209 1.01 -4.07 -4.18
N ARG A 210 1.56 -2.99 -3.61
CA ARG A 210 1.55 -1.67 -4.25
C ARG A 210 2.51 -1.61 -5.43
N ALA A 211 3.70 -2.20 -5.30
CA ALA A 211 4.68 -2.24 -6.40
C ALA A 211 4.10 -2.96 -7.61
N ALA A 212 3.43 -4.10 -7.41
CA ALA A 212 2.78 -4.86 -8.47
C ALA A 212 1.61 -4.13 -9.18
N LYS A 213 1.09 -3.04 -8.60
CA LYS A 213 0.04 -2.21 -9.23
C LYS A 213 0.56 -0.94 -9.88
N GLU A 214 1.58 -0.30 -9.29
CA GLU A 214 2.11 0.98 -9.81
C GLU A 214 3.22 0.80 -10.85
N THR A 215 3.84 -0.37 -10.93
CA THR A 215 4.86 -0.68 -11.93
C THR A 215 4.72 -2.11 -12.43
N SER A 216 5.27 -2.38 -13.60
CA SER A 216 5.33 -3.72 -14.17
C SER A 216 6.76 -4.25 -14.21
N LYS A 217 6.89 -5.58 -14.17
CA LYS A 217 8.18 -6.26 -14.40
C LYS A 217 8.79 -5.88 -15.75
N LYS A 218 7.94 -5.59 -16.75
CA LYS A 218 8.35 -5.12 -18.07
C LYS A 218 8.97 -3.73 -18.03
N ASP A 219 8.38 -2.79 -17.29
CA ASP A 219 8.92 -1.43 -17.15
C ASP A 219 10.26 -1.46 -16.40
N VAL A 220 10.33 -2.25 -15.33
CA VAL A 220 11.57 -2.47 -14.57
C VAL A 220 12.66 -3.12 -15.44
N LEU A 221 12.32 -4.14 -16.22
CA LEU A 221 13.29 -4.77 -17.13
C LEU A 221 13.78 -3.78 -18.18
N SER A 222 12.88 -2.97 -18.75
CA SER A 222 13.21 -1.93 -19.73
C SER A 222 14.13 -0.87 -19.13
N PHE A 223 13.89 -0.50 -17.87
CA PHE A 223 14.77 0.40 -17.12
C PHE A 223 16.17 -0.19 -16.92
N VAL A 224 16.29 -1.44 -16.48
CA VAL A 224 17.58 -2.13 -16.30
C VAL A 224 18.33 -2.28 -17.63
N ALA A 225 17.62 -2.62 -18.70
CA ALA A 225 18.14 -2.72 -20.06
C ALA A 225 18.76 -1.39 -20.52
N LYS A 226 18.03 -0.28 -20.35
CA LYS A 226 18.54 1.08 -20.63
C LYS A 226 19.77 1.41 -19.80
N MET A 227 19.77 1.12 -18.50
CA MET A 227 20.92 1.39 -17.61
C MET A 227 22.18 0.63 -18.00
N GLN A 228 22.05 -0.61 -18.47
CA GLN A 228 23.19 -1.45 -18.85
C GLN A 228 23.55 -1.38 -20.34
N ASN A 229 22.83 -0.55 -21.11
CA ASN A 229 22.93 -0.49 -22.57
C ASN A 229 22.82 -1.89 -23.22
N LYS A 230 21.81 -2.67 -22.79
CA LYS A 230 21.51 -4.01 -23.27
C LYS A 230 20.06 -4.11 -23.72
N GLU A 231 19.77 -5.09 -24.56
CA GLU A 231 18.38 -5.45 -24.89
C GLU A 231 17.71 -6.18 -23.72
N PRO A 232 16.41 -5.95 -23.44
CA PRO A 232 15.65 -6.69 -22.43
C PRO A 232 15.71 -8.22 -22.61
N SER A 233 15.86 -8.68 -23.86
CA SER A 233 15.99 -10.10 -24.23
C SER A 233 17.30 -10.73 -23.78
N PHE A 234 18.30 -9.95 -23.35
CA PHE A 234 19.55 -10.46 -22.77
C PHE A 234 19.29 -11.35 -21.55
N TRP A 235 18.25 -11.03 -20.77
CA TRP A 235 17.81 -11.81 -19.62
C TRP A 235 16.57 -12.63 -19.99
N ILE A 236 16.77 -13.76 -20.68
CA ILE A 236 15.69 -14.57 -21.25
C ILE A 236 14.63 -14.96 -20.21
N SER A 237 15.05 -15.40 -19.02
CA SER A 237 14.14 -15.81 -17.94
C SER A 237 13.25 -14.64 -17.48
N GLN A 238 13.87 -13.49 -17.20
CA GLN A 238 13.19 -12.27 -16.77
C GLN A 238 12.31 -11.69 -17.88
N TYR A 239 12.75 -11.76 -19.13
CA TYR A 239 11.98 -11.29 -20.29
C TYR A 239 10.71 -12.11 -20.50
N ASN A 240 10.81 -13.44 -20.42
CA ASN A 240 9.66 -14.33 -20.52
C ASN A 240 8.66 -14.10 -19.37
N GLU A 241 9.17 -13.92 -18.15
CA GLU A 241 8.34 -13.65 -16.99
C GLU A 241 7.67 -12.26 -17.04
N ALA A 242 8.38 -11.25 -17.54
CA ALA A 242 7.84 -9.92 -17.75
C ALA A 242 6.72 -9.90 -18.81
N LYS A 243 6.83 -10.76 -19.84
CA LYS A 243 5.78 -10.95 -20.85
C LYS A 243 4.56 -11.71 -20.32
N ALA A 244 4.78 -12.72 -19.48
CA ALA A 244 3.70 -13.56 -18.95
C ALA A 244 2.75 -12.81 -17.98
N ASN A 245 3.18 -11.68 -17.42
CA ASN A 245 2.43 -10.87 -16.46
C ASN A 245 1.90 -9.55 -17.06
N THR A 246 1.74 -9.47 -18.40
CA THR A 246 1.05 -8.34 -19.07
C THR A 246 -0.43 -8.69 -19.26
#